data_AF-A0A9W6SSN3-F1
#
_entry.id   AF-A0A9W6SSN3-F1
#
_cell.length_a   1.000
_cell.length_b   1.000
_cell.length_c   1.000
_cell.angle_alpha   90.00
_cell.angle_beta   90.00
_cell.angle_gamma   90.00
#
_symmetry.space_group_name_H-M   'P 1'
#
loop_
_entity.id
_entity.type
_entity.pdbx_description
1 polymer ?
#
loop_
_entity_poly.entity_id
_entity_poly.type
_entity_poly.pdbx_seq_one_letter_code
_entity_poly.pdbx_strand_id
1 'polypeptide(L)'
;MFIEAGLQPLAYATAKANGLNDIADSLLSESGYAEDQIDIPISASNGPSAVAQPKITGTKEWPLSQVSLSFFEQALAGNFENLQLDDEPEDDDADRSKSLGDDFEEDNLFEDADALNDEGWDMGDDDLDVESIEEVDKVEVDESGALSGELGAWVRNSRCAAGYISAGAFEPASQLLNKQLGVTQFEPLRSRFLEVYQASKLSYPASDDASALPSLRTFIRHDPADDDPTQKPLPYVPGFDTLEPKLHEAFKLFKGNKLADAITVFRSIIYTIVTLVVYTEEDESKCQELLSICKEYILGLSIELARRHCS
;
A
#
# COMPACT_ATOMS: atom_id res chain seq x y z
N MET A 1 -16.47 26.60 7.67
CA MET A 1 -16.63 26.23 6.24
C MET A 1 -18.10 26.06 5.83
N PHE A 2 -18.82 24.97 6.17
CA PHE A 2 -20.21 24.78 5.67
C PHE A 2 -21.21 25.84 6.17
N ILE A 3 -21.06 26.30 7.41
CA ILE A 3 -21.85 27.39 7.99
C ILE A 3 -21.57 28.72 7.26
N GLU A 4 -20.30 29.01 6.96
CA GLU A 4 -19.86 30.22 6.25
C GLU A 4 -20.32 30.24 4.79
N ALA A 5 -20.48 29.05 4.18
CA ALA A 5 -21.02 28.89 2.83
C ALA A 5 -22.57 28.92 2.78
N GLY A 6 -23.26 29.08 3.92
CA GLY A 6 -24.72 29.07 4.00
C GLY A 6 -25.37 27.69 3.81
N LEU A 7 -24.59 26.62 3.78
CA LEU A 7 -25.04 25.24 3.54
C LEU A 7 -25.38 24.54 4.86
N GLN A 8 -26.41 25.04 5.54
CA GLN A 8 -26.87 24.58 6.84
C GLN A 8 -27.28 23.09 6.88
N PRO A 9 -28.04 22.54 5.89
CA PRO A 9 -28.41 21.13 5.89
C PRO A 9 -27.19 20.18 5.78
N LEU A 10 -26.18 20.59 5.01
CA LEU A 10 -24.95 19.82 4.87
C LEU A 10 -24.08 19.89 6.13
N ALA A 11 -24.04 21.05 6.79
CA ALA A 11 -23.39 21.19 8.09
C ALA A 11 -24.02 20.26 9.14
N TYR A 12 -25.35 20.16 9.16
CA TYR A 12 -26.07 19.21 10.03
C TYR A 12 -25.73 17.75 9.70
N ALA A 13 -25.85 17.37 8.42
CA ALA A 13 -25.57 16.00 7.98
C ALA A 13 -24.12 15.58 8.30
N THR A 14 -23.15 16.47 8.12
CA THR A 14 -21.75 16.21 8.45
C THR A 14 -21.50 16.13 9.95
N ALA A 15 -22.13 16.98 10.77
CA ALA A 15 -22.04 16.90 12.23
C ALA A 15 -22.60 15.57 12.76
N LYS A 16 -23.79 15.17 12.28
CA LYS A 16 -24.43 13.91 12.66
C LYS A 16 -23.62 12.70 12.20
N ALA A 17 -23.09 12.72 10.98
CA ALA A 17 -22.26 11.63 10.44
C ALA A 17 -20.94 11.42 11.20
N ASN A 18 -20.44 12.45 11.90
CA ASN A 18 -19.24 12.38 12.73
C ASN A 18 -19.56 12.13 14.22
N GLY A 19 -20.82 11.95 14.60
CA GLY A 19 -21.25 11.75 15.99
C GLY A 19 -21.19 13.01 16.87
N LEU A 20 -21.13 14.20 16.27
CA LEU A 20 -21.12 15.50 16.96
C LEU A 20 -22.57 15.97 17.20
N ASN A 21 -23.29 15.25 18.05
CA ASN A 21 -24.73 15.46 18.27
C ASN A 21 -25.04 16.85 18.85
N ASP A 22 -24.22 17.36 19.77
CA ASP A 22 -24.42 18.69 20.38
C ASP A 22 -24.41 19.82 19.33
N ILE A 23 -23.51 19.71 18.35
CA ILE A 23 -23.39 20.68 17.26
C ILE A 23 -24.54 20.49 16.27
N ALA A 24 -24.89 19.24 15.96
CA ALA A 24 -26.02 18.92 15.09
C ALA A 24 -27.34 19.50 15.63
N ASP A 25 -27.61 19.38 16.93
CA ASP A 25 -28.81 19.91 17.57
C ASP A 25 -28.85 21.45 17.55
N SER A 26 -27.69 22.10 17.77
CA SER A 26 -27.58 23.56 17.64
C SER A 26 -27.89 24.03 16.22
N LEU A 27 -27.40 23.31 15.20
CA LEU A 27 -27.63 23.63 13.78
C LEU A 27 -29.09 23.41 13.36
N LEU A 28 -29.77 22.41 13.90
CA LEU A 28 -31.23 22.25 13.70
C LEU A 28 -32.01 23.42 14.27
N SER A 29 -31.64 23.87 15.47
CA SER A 29 -32.31 25.00 16.13
C SER A 29 -32.13 26.32 15.39
N GLU A 30 -30.98 26.53 14.75
CA GLU A 30 -30.64 27.74 14.00
C GLU A 30 -31.22 27.74 12.58
N SER A 31 -31.30 26.56 11.94
CA SER A 31 -31.73 26.42 10.55
C SER A 31 -33.25 26.23 10.38
N GLY A 32 -33.96 25.80 11.44
CA GLY A 32 -35.42 25.68 11.44
C GLY A 32 -35.99 24.54 10.59
N TYR A 33 -35.14 23.65 10.07
CA TYR A 33 -35.55 22.45 9.34
C TYR A 33 -35.85 21.30 10.30
N ALA A 34 -36.84 20.46 9.94
CA ALA A 34 -37.12 19.22 10.67
C ALA A 34 -36.14 18.12 10.24
N GLU A 35 -35.78 17.24 11.18
CA GLU A 35 -34.86 16.11 10.95
C GLU A 35 -35.29 15.22 9.77
N ASP A 36 -36.60 15.06 9.56
CA ASP A 36 -37.19 14.26 8.49
C ASP A 36 -37.08 14.89 7.08
N GLN A 37 -36.67 16.16 6.98
CA GLN A 37 -36.53 16.86 5.70
C GLN A 37 -35.11 16.78 5.13
N ILE A 38 -34.16 16.25 5.89
CA ILE A 38 -32.74 16.16 5.48
C ILE A 38 -32.42 14.70 5.20
N ASP A 39 -32.43 14.32 3.92
CA ASP A 39 -31.91 13.03 3.48
C ASP A 39 -30.39 13.02 3.70
N ILE A 40 -29.93 12.11 4.55
CA ILE A 40 -28.51 11.90 4.84
C ILE A 40 -28.04 10.71 4.01
N PRO A 41 -27.37 10.91 2.86
CA PRO A 41 -26.93 9.81 2.01
C PRO A 41 -25.76 9.02 2.60
N ILE A 42 -25.15 9.53 3.67
CA ILE A 42 -23.97 8.96 4.32
C ILE A 42 -24.43 8.25 5.58
N SER A 43 -24.37 6.91 5.59
CA SER A 43 -24.59 6.11 6.79
C SER A 43 -23.80 6.68 7.95
N ALA A 44 -24.48 7.04 9.04
CA ALA A 44 -23.87 7.60 10.23
C ALA A 44 -22.75 6.68 10.71
N SER A 45 -21.51 7.12 10.52
CA SER A 45 -20.35 6.52 11.14
C SER A 45 -20.47 6.82 12.63
N ASN A 46 -20.54 5.78 13.49
CA ASN A 46 -20.58 5.92 14.95
C ASN A 46 -19.21 6.34 15.51
N GLY A 47 -18.64 7.42 14.98
CA GLY A 47 -17.39 8.01 15.43
C GLY A 47 -16.82 8.96 14.38
N PRO A 48 -15.96 9.92 14.80
CA PRO A 48 -15.21 10.72 13.86
C PRO A 48 -14.39 9.77 12.99
N SER A 49 -14.66 9.77 11.68
CA SER A 49 -13.80 9.09 10.72
C SER A 49 -12.50 9.87 10.72
N ALA A 50 -11.58 9.48 11.59
CA ALA A 50 -10.24 10.03 11.63
C ALA A 50 -9.57 9.59 10.32
N VAL A 51 -9.68 10.44 9.30
CA VAL A 51 -8.82 10.36 8.14
C VAL A 51 -7.40 10.39 8.71
N ALA A 52 -6.65 9.31 8.49
CA ALA A 52 -5.27 9.24 8.92
C ALA A 52 -4.55 10.46 8.34
N GLN A 53 -4.23 11.42 9.21
CA GLN A 53 -3.54 12.61 8.76
C GLN A 53 -2.11 12.20 8.41
N PRO A 54 -1.55 12.67 7.28
CA PRO A 54 -0.17 12.38 6.96
C PRO A 54 0.69 12.83 8.13
N LYS A 55 1.41 11.89 8.74
CA LYS A 55 2.36 12.22 9.79
C LYS A 55 3.48 12.98 9.09
N ILE A 56 3.47 14.31 9.20
CA ILE A 56 4.56 15.17 8.75
C ILE A 56 5.75 14.88 9.69
N THR A 57 6.43 13.76 9.47
CA THR A 57 7.79 13.60 9.96
C THR A 57 8.59 14.69 9.25
N GLY A 58 9.12 15.63 10.04
CA GLY A 58 9.74 16.86 9.55
C GLY A 58 10.59 16.61 8.31
N THR A 59 10.50 17.54 7.36
CA THR A 59 11.22 17.57 6.08
C THR A 59 12.51 16.78 6.16
N LYS A 60 12.45 15.50 5.75
CA LYS A 60 13.65 14.77 5.38
C LYS A 60 14.21 15.64 4.27
N GLU A 61 15.38 16.26 4.52
CA GLU A 61 16.04 17.10 3.53
C GLU A 61 16.13 16.25 2.27
N TRP A 62 15.23 16.55 1.33
CA TRP A 62 15.26 15.93 0.02
C TRP A 62 16.67 16.20 -0.48
N PRO A 63 17.40 15.20 -1.00
CA PRO A 63 18.76 15.43 -1.46
C PRO A 63 18.67 16.51 -2.53
N LEU A 64 19.01 17.74 -2.13
CA LEU A 64 19.11 18.84 -3.05
C LEU A 64 20.29 18.46 -3.93
N SER A 65 19.98 18.02 -5.15
CA SER A 65 21.00 17.77 -6.15
C SER A 65 21.91 18.98 -6.15
N GLN A 66 23.22 18.77 -5.95
CA GLN A 66 24.18 19.85 -5.97
C GLN A 66 24.03 20.52 -7.33
N VAL A 67 23.56 21.78 -7.32
CA VAL A 67 23.46 22.57 -8.54
C VAL A 67 24.90 22.81 -9.00
N SER A 68 25.40 21.95 -9.88
CA SER A 68 26.57 22.28 -10.69
C SER A 68 26.15 23.41 -11.62
N LEU A 69 26.94 24.47 -11.67
CA LEU A 69 26.73 25.54 -12.63
C LEU A 69 26.77 24.92 -14.03
N SER A 70 25.80 25.24 -14.86
CA SER A 70 25.81 24.79 -16.26
C SER A 70 27.08 25.31 -16.95
N PHE A 71 27.61 24.55 -17.90
CA PHE A 71 28.75 24.92 -18.74
C PHE A 71 28.66 26.38 -19.26
N PHE A 72 27.45 26.83 -19.62
CA PHE A 72 27.20 28.19 -20.08
C PHE A 72 27.33 29.26 -18.99
N GLU A 73 26.91 28.97 -17.75
CA GLU A 73 27.06 29.89 -16.62
C GLU A 73 28.52 30.02 -16.19
N GLN A 74 29.28 28.92 -16.27
CA GLN A 74 30.70 28.89 -15.96
C GLN A 74 31.55 29.67 -16.98
N ALA A 75 31.15 29.63 -18.27
CA ALA A 75 31.75 30.45 -19.33
C ALA A 75 31.42 31.95 -19.18
N LEU A 76 30.19 32.29 -18.78
CA LEU A 76 29.78 33.68 -18.56
C LEU A 76 30.51 34.31 -17.35
N ALA A 77 30.81 33.50 -16.33
CA ALA A 77 31.58 33.91 -15.16
C ALA A 77 33.09 34.09 -15.44
N GLY A 78 33.55 33.85 -16.67
CA GLY A 78 34.94 34.09 -17.09
C GLY A 78 35.93 33.04 -16.59
N ASN A 79 35.46 31.92 -16.04
CA ASN A 79 36.29 30.88 -15.45
C ASN A 79 36.66 29.80 -16.48
N PHE A 80 37.46 30.17 -17.47
CA PHE A 80 37.83 29.31 -18.61
C PHE A 80 38.80 28.17 -18.27
N GLU A 81 39.37 28.15 -17.05
CA GLU A 81 40.43 27.22 -16.66
C GLU A 81 39.94 25.79 -16.35
N ASN A 82 38.63 25.60 -16.17
CA ASN A 82 38.00 24.30 -15.91
C ASN A 82 37.27 23.70 -17.13
N LEU A 83 37.41 24.30 -18.30
CA LEU A 83 36.85 23.80 -19.56
C LEU A 83 37.78 22.75 -20.18
N GLN A 84 37.99 21.63 -19.50
CA GLN A 84 38.52 20.44 -20.15
C GLN A 84 37.33 19.66 -20.69
N LEU A 85 37.18 19.67 -22.02
CA LEU A 85 36.33 18.74 -22.75
C LEU A 85 36.98 17.36 -22.65
N ASP A 86 36.74 16.64 -21.55
CA ASP A 86 36.81 15.19 -21.60
C ASP A 86 35.50 14.71 -22.22
N ASP A 87 35.59 14.26 -23.47
CA ASP A 87 34.53 13.54 -24.16
C ASP A 87 34.33 12.19 -23.45
N GLU A 88 33.59 12.19 -22.35
CA GLU A 88 32.90 10.99 -21.88
C GLU A 88 31.61 10.88 -22.71
N PRO A 89 31.34 9.75 -23.39
CA PRO A 89 30.12 9.62 -24.16
C PRO A 89 28.93 9.54 -23.18
N GLU A 90 28.27 10.68 -22.97
CA GLU A 90 26.87 10.70 -22.56
C GLU A 90 26.07 10.06 -23.72
N ASP A 91 25.46 8.90 -23.43
CA ASP A 91 24.42 8.30 -24.29
C ASP A 91 23.22 9.26 -24.31
N ASP A 92 23.28 10.23 -25.22
CA ASP A 92 22.18 11.14 -25.51
C ASP A 92 21.35 10.52 -26.65
N ASP A 93 20.20 9.97 -26.24
CA ASP A 93 19.13 9.44 -27.10
C ASP A 93 18.49 10.58 -27.90
N ALA A 94 19.17 11.05 -28.94
CA ALA A 94 18.62 11.98 -29.90
C ALA A 94 19.36 11.91 -31.25
N ASP A 95 18.81 11.14 -32.19
CA ASP A 95 18.39 11.64 -33.52
C ASP A 95 18.34 10.50 -34.57
N ARG A 96 17.12 10.22 -35.06
CA ARG A 96 16.91 9.59 -36.37
C ARG A 96 15.90 10.36 -37.20
N SER A 97 16.10 11.67 -37.32
CA SER A 97 15.66 12.46 -38.47
C SER A 97 16.55 12.13 -39.68
N LYS A 98 16.22 11.04 -40.39
CA LYS A 98 16.76 10.80 -41.74
C LYS A 98 15.88 11.50 -42.78
N SER A 99 16.30 12.70 -43.15
CA SER A 99 15.93 13.35 -44.40
C SER A 99 16.79 12.78 -45.53
N LEU A 100 16.20 12.02 -46.45
CA LEU A 100 16.68 11.88 -47.84
C LEU A 100 15.47 12.11 -48.76
N GLY A 101 15.62 13.06 -49.68
CA GLY A 101 14.55 13.55 -50.53
C GLY A 101 14.18 12.64 -51.70
N ASP A 102 12.97 12.93 -52.18
CA ASP A 102 12.57 13.02 -53.59
C ASP A 102 12.81 11.81 -54.50
N ASP A 103 11.76 11.00 -54.68
CA ASP A 103 11.37 10.53 -56.02
C ASP A 103 9.87 10.11 -56.01
N PHE A 104 9.06 10.90 -56.71
CA PHE A 104 7.70 10.54 -57.14
C PHE A 104 7.83 9.76 -58.44
N GLU A 105 7.39 8.50 -58.52
CA GLU A 105 6.72 7.97 -59.72
C GLU A 105 5.75 6.83 -59.34
N GLU A 106 4.77 6.69 -60.23
CA GLU A 106 3.43 6.16 -60.08
C GLU A 106 3.36 4.69 -60.53
N ASP A 107 2.42 3.96 -59.93
CA ASP A 107 1.57 2.96 -60.58
C ASP A 107 2.02 1.51 -60.79
N ASN A 108 0.98 0.65 -60.84
CA ASN A 108 0.88 -0.78 -61.19
C ASN A 108 0.81 -1.78 -60.02
N LEU A 109 -0.39 -2.21 -59.60
CA LEU A 109 -1.29 -3.23 -60.21
C LEU A 109 -1.03 -4.65 -59.68
N PHE A 110 -2.00 -5.13 -58.88
CA PHE A 110 -2.64 -6.45 -58.81
C PHE A 110 -1.93 -7.75 -59.27
N GLU A 111 -2.42 -8.85 -58.66
CA GLU A 111 -2.24 -10.29 -58.97
C GLU A 111 -1.02 -10.97 -58.30
N ASP A 112 -1.11 -12.16 -57.69
CA ASP A 112 -2.20 -13.12 -57.44
C ASP A 112 -1.69 -14.12 -56.37
N ALA A 113 -2.62 -14.93 -55.87
CA ALA A 113 -2.51 -16.16 -55.09
C ALA A 113 -1.17 -16.91 -55.04
N ASP A 114 -0.81 -17.41 -53.86
CA ASP A 114 -0.78 -18.87 -53.67
C ASP A 114 -0.78 -19.27 -52.18
N ALA A 115 -1.83 -20.00 -51.82
CA ALA A 115 -1.89 -20.86 -50.65
C ALA A 115 -1.22 -22.20 -50.97
N LEU A 116 -0.87 -22.97 -49.91
CA LEU A 116 -0.51 -24.40 -49.78
C LEU A 116 0.84 -24.55 -49.05
N ASN A 117 0.88 -24.80 -47.73
CA ASN A 117 0.61 -26.04 -46.97
C ASN A 117 1.88 -26.88 -46.68
N ASP A 118 1.95 -27.35 -45.42
CA ASP A 118 2.69 -28.50 -44.87
C ASP A 118 4.23 -28.45 -44.74
N GLU A 119 4.72 -28.13 -43.53
CA GLU A 119 5.78 -28.91 -42.88
C GLU A 119 5.47 -29.07 -41.38
N GLY A 120 5.16 -30.31 -41.01
CA GLY A 120 4.56 -30.71 -39.74
C GLY A 120 5.52 -30.73 -38.55
N TRP A 121 4.96 -30.27 -37.42
CA TRP A 121 5.14 -30.74 -36.04
C TRP A 121 6.30 -31.72 -35.77
N ASP A 122 7.46 -31.20 -35.42
CA ASP A 122 8.54 -31.94 -34.76
C ASP A 122 8.24 -32.01 -33.25
N MET A 123 7.52 -33.04 -32.81
CA MET A 123 7.41 -33.41 -31.40
C MET A 123 8.67 -34.17 -30.98
N GLY A 124 9.72 -33.42 -30.66
CA GLY A 124 10.87 -33.90 -29.91
C GLY A 124 10.47 -34.08 -28.44
N ASP A 125 10.51 -35.33 -28.02
CA ASP A 125 10.33 -35.86 -26.68
C ASP A 125 11.34 -35.23 -25.70
N ASP A 126 10.96 -34.14 -25.03
CA ASP A 126 11.66 -33.63 -23.86
C ASP A 126 10.72 -33.73 -22.66
N ASP A 127 11.03 -34.71 -21.81
CA ASP A 127 10.46 -34.97 -20.50
C ASP A 127 10.32 -33.66 -19.71
N LEU A 128 9.08 -33.15 -19.64
CA LEU A 128 8.71 -32.10 -18.71
C LEU A 128 8.72 -32.68 -17.29
N ASP A 129 9.87 -32.57 -16.63
CA ASP A 129 10.04 -32.78 -15.21
C ASP A 129 9.14 -31.77 -14.46
N VAL A 130 7.89 -32.19 -14.20
CA VAL A 130 7.01 -31.53 -13.24
C VAL A 130 7.57 -31.85 -11.86
N GLU A 131 8.60 -31.10 -11.46
CA GLU A 131 8.89 -30.93 -10.04
C GLU A 131 7.59 -30.43 -9.40
N SER A 132 7.07 -31.24 -8.49
CA SER A 132 5.88 -30.99 -7.70
C SER A 132 6.05 -29.66 -6.96
N ILE A 133 5.60 -28.58 -7.58
CA ILE A 133 5.32 -27.32 -6.92
C ILE A 133 4.32 -27.67 -5.84
N GLU A 134 4.73 -27.51 -4.58
CA GLU A 134 3.84 -27.63 -3.42
C GLU A 134 2.56 -26.83 -3.73
N GLU A 135 1.44 -27.53 -3.91
CA GLU A 135 0.12 -26.94 -4.09
C GLU A 135 -0.25 -26.21 -2.81
N VAL A 136 0.19 -24.96 -2.70
CA VAL A 136 -0.41 -24.02 -1.77
C VAL A 136 -1.79 -23.72 -2.35
N ASP A 137 -2.79 -24.48 -1.91
CA ASP A 137 -4.20 -24.29 -2.29
C ASP A 137 -4.51 -22.79 -2.31
N LYS A 138 -4.66 -22.24 -3.53
CA LYS A 138 -5.26 -20.92 -3.68
C LYS A 138 -6.67 -21.05 -3.11
N VAL A 139 -6.95 -20.29 -2.07
CA VAL A 139 -8.32 -20.16 -1.56
C VAL A 139 -9.17 -19.70 -2.74
N GLU A 140 -10.10 -20.56 -3.18
CA GLU A 140 -11.04 -20.24 -4.26
C GLU A 140 -11.86 -19.03 -3.81
N VAL A 141 -11.50 -17.85 -4.31
CA VAL A 141 -12.29 -16.64 -4.12
C VAL A 141 -13.44 -16.74 -5.11
N ASP A 142 -14.65 -17.02 -4.62
CA ASP A 142 -15.89 -17.04 -5.39
C ASP A 142 -15.97 -15.78 -6.28
N GLU A 143 -16.02 -15.98 -7.60
CA GLU A 143 -15.98 -14.91 -8.61
C GLU A 143 -17.17 -13.92 -8.53
N SER A 144 -18.17 -14.23 -7.70
CA SER A 144 -19.37 -13.41 -7.48
C SER A 144 -19.10 -12.04 -6.80
N GLY A 145 -17.88 -11.81 -6.29
CA GLY A 145 -17.44 -10.55 -5.67
C GLY A 145 -16.08 -10.03 -6.16
N ALA A 146 -15.65 -10.40 -7.36
CA ALA A 146 -14.31 -10.11 -7.88
C ALA A 146 -13.98 -8.60 -7.80
N LEU A 147 -13.04 -8.25 -6.91
CA LEU A 147 -12.46 -6.92 -6.88
C LEU A 147 -11.86 -6.64 -8.26
N SER A 148 -12.28 -5.53 -8.88
CA SER A 148 -11.82 -5.11 -10.19
C SER A 148 -10.59 -4.19 -10.07
N GLY A 149 -9.81 -4.10 -11.15
CA GLY A 149 -8.61 -3.27 -11.21
C GLY A 149 -7.47 -3.80 -10.33
N GLU A 150 -6.72 -2.88 -9.74
CA GLU A 150 -5.47 -3.18 -9.01
C GLU A 150 -5.70 -4.04 -7.75
N LEU A 151 -6.80 -3.82 -7.02
CA LEU A 151 -7.13 -4.63 -5.84
C LEU A 151 -7.38 -6.11 -6.21
N GLY A 152 -7.99 -6.37 -7.36
CA GLY A 152 -8.16 -7.71 -7.89
C GLY A 152 -6.83 -8.35 -8.28
N ALA A 153 -5.92 -7.58 -8.86
CA ALA A 153 -4.58 -8.05 -9.17
C ALA A 153 -3.81 -8.43 -7.89
N TRP A 154 -3.90 -7.61 -6.84
CA TRP A 154 -3.29 -7.92 -5.54
C TRP A 154 -3.77 -9.25 -4.97
N VAL A 155 -5.09 -9.50 -4.96
CA VAL A 155 -5.65 -10.77 -4.46
C VAL A 155 -5.12 -11.96 -5.27
N ARG A 156 -5.06 -11.86 -6.60
CA ARG A 156 -4.56 -12.96 -7.47
C ARG A 156 -3.07 -13.21 -7.34
N ASN A 157 -2.29 -12.17 -7.08
CA ASN A 157 -0.83 -12.21 -7.01
C ASN A 157 -0.30 -12.52 -5.61
N SER A 158 -1.10 -12.28 -4.57
CA SER A 158 -0.69 -12.42 -3.17
C SER A 158 -0.70 -13.87 -2.70
N ARG A 159 0.43 -14.31 -2.14
CA ARG A 159 0.56 -15.61 -1.45
C ARG A 159 0.42 -15.50 0.07
N CYS A 160 0.49 -14.29 0.61
CA CYS A 160 0.46 -14.01 2.05
C CYS A 160 -0.85 -13.32 2.44
N ALA A 161 -1.30 -13.54 3.67
CA ALA A 161 -2.55 -12.95 4.19
C ALA A 161 -2.55 -11.41 4.12
N ALA A 162 -1.40 -10.78 4.30
CA ALA A 162 -1.23 -9.33 4.22
C ALA A 162 -1.75 -8.73 2.91
N GLY A 163 -1.54 -9.39 1.77
CA GLY A 163 -2.02 -8.90 0.48
C GLY A 163 -3.54 -8.92 0.35
N TYR A 164 -4.20 -9.96 0.87
CA TYR A 164 -5.66 -10.05 0.96
C TYR A 164 -6.23 -8.97 1.91
N ILE A 165 -5.56 -8.72 3.04
CA ILE A 165 -5.93 -7.66 4.01
C ILE A 165 -5.82 -6.29 3.35
N SER A 166 -4.72 -5.99 2.65
CA SER A 166 -4.54 -4.74 1.90
C SER A 166 -5.61 -4.55 0.82
N ALA A 167 -6.04 -5.63 0.16
CA ALA A 167 -7.14 -5.58 -0.80
C ALA A 167 -8.53 -5.37 -0.18
N GLY A 168 -8.69 -5.63 1.13
CA GLY A 168 -9.98 -5.62 1.82
C GLY A 168 -10.73 -6.96 1.81
N ALA A 169 -10.09 -8.01 1.30
CA ALA A 169 -10.59 -9.37 1.33
C ALA A 169 -10.29 -10.03 2.69
N PHE A 170 -10.94 -9.56 3.76
CA PHE A 170 -10.67 -10.04 5.12
C PHE A 170 -11.06 -11.49 5.36
N GLU A 171 -12.11 -11.97 4.69
CA GLU A 171 -12.58 -13.35 4.83
C GLU A 171 -11.55 -14.36 4.28
N PRO A 172 -11.09 -14.25 3.01
CA PRO A 172 -9.98 -15.08 2.51
C PRO A 172 -8.70 -14.96 3.34
N ALA A 173 -8.35 -13.75 3.81
CA ALA A 173 -7.19 -13.56 4.67
C ALA A 173 -7.30 -14.35 5.98
N SER A 174 -8.49 -14.35 6.58
CA SER A 174 -8.75 -15.03 7.85
C SER A 174 -8.72 -16.55 7.67
N GLN A 175 -9.28 -17.06 6.57
CA GLN A 175 -9.20 -18.49 6.23
C GLN A 175 -7.75 -18.93 6.01
N LEU A 176 -6.94 -18.12 5.32
CA LEU A 176 -5.51 -18.40 5.10
C LEU A 176 -4.73 -18.42 6.43
N LEU A 177 -4.96 -17.44 7.31
CA LEU A 177 -4.33 -17.39 8.63
C LEU A 177 -4.78 -18.53 9.56
N ASN A 178 -6.04 -18.97 9.44
CA ASN A 178 -6.53 -20.13 10.16
C ASN A 178 -5.81 -21.40 9.68
N LYS A 179 -5.67 -21.59 8.37
CA LYS A 179 -5.00 -22.76 7.77
C LYS A 179 -3.50 -22.79 8.08
N GLN A 180 -2.80 -21.67 7.94
CA GLN A 180 -1.34 -21.60 8.08
C GLN A 180 -0.88 -21.50 9.54
N LEU A 181 -1.57 -20.70 10.35
CA LEU A 181 -1.13 -20.33 11.71
C LEU A 181 -2.10 -20.76 12.81
N GLY A 182 -3.24 -21.36 12.46
CA GLY A 182 -4.23 -21.81 13.44
C GLY A 182 -4.97 -20.68 14.15
N VAL A 183 -5.01 -19.48 13.56
CA VAL A 183 -5.70 -18.33 14.18
C VAL A 183 -7.21 -18.54 14.13
N THR A 184 -7.86 -18.57 15.29
CA THR A 184 -9.32 -18.72 15.41
C THR A 184 -10.01 -17.44 15.87
N GLN A 185 -9.35 -16.66 16.75
CA GLN A 185 -9.88 -15.42 17.29
C GLN A 185 -9.17 -14.21 16.66
N PHE A 186 -9.88 -13.50 15.79
CA PHE A 186 -9.33 -12.36 15.03
C PHE A 186 -9.51 -11.00 15.71
N GLU A 187 -10.28 -10.91 16.80
CA GLU A 187 -10.53 -9.62 17.50
C GLU A 187 -9.24 -8.88 17.88
N PRO A 188 -8.18 -9.53 18.42
CA PRO A 188 -6.92 -8.84 18.73
C PRO A 188 -6.18 -8.32 17.49
N LEU A 189 -6.39 -8.93 16.32
CA LEU A 189 -5.77 -8.54 15.05
C LEU A 189 -6.52 -7.41 14.34
N ARG A 190 -7.72 -7.04 14.79
CA ARG A 190 -8.58 -6.05 14.13
C ARG A 190 -7.87 -4.71 13.89
N SER A 191 -7.19 -4.18 14.90
CA SER A 191 -6.45 -2.92 14.78
C SER A 191 -5.36 -3.02 13.72
N ARG A 192 -4.68 -4.17 13.66
CA ARG A 192 -3.60 -4.42 12.70
C ARG A 192 -4.13 -4.60 11.27
N PHE A 193 -5.26 -5.30 11.12
CA PHE A 193 -5.91 -5.46 9.81
C PHE A 193 -6.33 -4.11 9.22
N LEU A 194 -6.88 -3.22 10.05
CA LEU A 194 -7.26 -1.88 9.62
C LEU A 194 -6.04 -1.03 9.25
N GLU A 195 -4.95 -1.10 10.03
CA GLU A 195 -3.70 -0.42 9.71
C GLU A 195 -3.17 -0.83 8.33
N VAL A 196 -3.07 -2.14 8.07
CA VAL A 196 -2.60 -2.67 6.78
C VAL A 196 -3.56 -2.32 5.64
N TYR A 197 -4.87 -2.40 5.86
CA TYR A 197 -5.88 -2.03 4.87
C TYR A 197 -5.77 -0.55 4.46
N GLN A 198 -5.54 0.35 5.42
CA GLN A 198 -5.50 1.78 5.17
C GLN A 198 -4.16 2.22 4.56
N ALA A 199 -3.05 1.57 4.91
CA ALA A 199 -1.71 1.99 4.51
C ALA A 199 -1.48 2.03 2.99
N SER A 200 -2.11 1.13 2.23
CA SER A 200 -1.89 1.02 0.78
C SER A 200 -2.86 1.89 -0.05
N LYS A 201 -3.79 2.63 0.57
CA LYS A 201 -4.85 3.38 -0.14
C LYS A 201 -4.66 4.87 0.03
N LEU A 202 -4.53 5.57 -1.10
CA LEU A 202 -4.43 7.02 -1.16
C LEU A 202 -5.66 7.59 -1.88
N SER A 203 -6.08 8.77 -1.47
CA SER A 203 -7.06 9.55 -2.22
C SER A 203 -6.65 11.00 -2.27
N TYR A 204 -6.75 11.62 -3.45
CA TYR A 204 -6.46 13.03 -3.65
C TYR A 204 -7.61 13.70 -4.42
N PRO A 205 -7.91 14.98 -4.12
CA PRO A 205 -8.94 15.71 -4.83
C PRO A 205 -8.51 15.92 -6.29
N ALA A 206 -9.42 15.64 -7.23
CA ALA A 206 -9.15 15.83 -8.66
C ALA A 206 -9.09 17.31 -9.06
N SER A 207 -9.76 18.18 -8.31
CA SER A 207 -9.83 19.63 -8.52
C SER A 207 -9.82 20.37 -7.19
N ASP A 208 -9.30 21.61 -7.20
CA ASP A 208 -9.31 22.51 -6.03
C ASP A 208 -10.73 22.81 -5.55
N ASP A 209 -11.69 22.81 -6.48
CA ASP A 209 -13.11 22.89 -6.15
C ASP A 209 -13.62 21.48 -5.80
N ALA A 210 -13.66 21.19 -4.50
CA ALA A 210 -14.02 19.88 -3.93
C ALA A 210 -15.44 19.41 -4.27
N SER A 211 -16.25 20.24 -4.95
CA SER A 211 -17.64 19.95 -5.29
C SER A 211 -17.85 19.41 -6.71
N ALA A 212 -16.87 19.50 -7.62
CA ALA A 212 -17.11 19.22 -9.03
C ALA A 212 -16.85 17.76 -9.44
N LEU A 213 -15.87 17.09 -8.83
CA LEU A 213 -15.42 15.76 -9.23
C LEU A 213 -15.13 14.86 -8.02
N PRO A 214 -15.44 13.55 -8.11
CA PRO A 214 -15.08 12.60 -7.06
C PRO A 214 -13.55 12.48 -6.94
N SER A 215 -13.06 12.35 -5.70
CA SER A 215 -11.63 12.17 -5.43
C SER A 215 -11.07 10.94 -6.15
N LEU A 216 -9.89 11.11 -6.73
CA LEU A 216 -9.18 10.02 -7.37
C LEU A 216 -8.61 9.11 -6.29
N ARG A 217 -8.71 7.80 -6.51
CA ARG A 217 -8.13 6.78 -5.65
C ARG A 217 -6.90 6.21 -6.31
N THR A 218 -5.81 6.17 -5.58
CA THR A 218 -4.56 5.54 -6.00
C THR A 218 -4.09 4.58 -4.94
N PHE A 219 -3.24 3.65 -5.36
CA PHE A 219 -2.75 2.60 -4.49
C PHE A 219 -1.23 2.67 -4.39
N ILE A 220 -0.71 2.48 -3.19
CA ILE A 220 0.73 2.44 -2.94
C ILE A 220 1.18 0.99 -3.11
N ARG A 221 2.07 0.78 -4.09
CA ARG A 221 2.71 -0.50 -4.36
C ARG A 221 3.93 -0.70 -3.48
N HIS A 222 4.34 -1.95 -3.30
CA HIS A 222 5.61 -2.27 -2.63
C HIS A 222 6.79 -1.56 -3.32
N ASP A 223 6.86 -1.70 -4.65
CA ASP A 223 7.84 -1.05 -5.50
C ASP A 223 7.17 0.07 -6.30
N PRO A 224 7.35 1.34 -5.91
CA PRO A 224 6.70 2.47 -6.58
C PRO A 224 7.39 2.90 -7.88
N ALA A 225 8.64 2.45 -8.11
CA ALA A 225 9.44 2.80 -9.28
C ALA A 225 9.35 1.75 -10.41
N ASP A 226 8.66 0.63 -10.15
CA ASP A 226 8.56 -0.47 -11.07
C ASP A 226 7.25 -0.37 -11.87
N ASP A 227 7.35 0.26 -13.04
CA ASP A 227 6.29 0.33 -14.03
C ASP A 227 6.39 -0.79 -15.08
N ASP A 228 7.24 -1.81 -14.84
CA ASP A 228 7.37 -2.94 -15.75
C ASP A 228 6.03 -3.69 -15.84
N PRO A 229 5.39 -3.77 -17.03
CA PRO A 229 4.11 -4.47 -17.21
C PRO A 229 4.19 -5.97 -16.93
N THR A 230 5.40 -6.53 -16.84
CA THR A 230 5.61 -7.94 -16.50
C THR A 230 5.54 -8.21 -15.00
N GLN A 231 5.81 -7.19 -14.17
CA GLN A 231 5.76 -7.35 -12.73
C GLN A 231 4.33 -7.34 -12.20
N LYS A 232 4.09 -8.26 -11.27
CA LYS A 232 2.79 -8.44 -10.64
C LYS A 232 2.62 -7.40 -9.53
N PRO A 233 1.66 -6.47 -9.63
CA PRO A 233 1.51 -5.43 -8.63
C PRO A 233 1.17 -6.06 -7.28
N LEU A 234 1.89 -5.63 -6.24
CA LEU A 234 1.70 -6.02 -4.84
C LEU A 234 1.55 -4.77 -3.96
N PRO A 235 0.74 -4.83 -2.90
CA PRO A 235 0.52 -3.70 -2.01
C PRO A 235 1.74 -3.40 -1.13
N TYR A 236 1.93 -2.14 -0.80
CA TYR A 236 2.80 -1.76 0.32
C TYR A 236 2.20 -2.20 1.65
N VAL A 237 2.97 -2.92 2.46
CA VAL A 237 2.57 -3.39 3.80
C VAL A 237 3.52 -2.80 4.86
N PRO A 238 3.03 -1.93 5.76
CA PRO A 238 3.90 -1.31 6.77
C PRO A 238 4.18 -2.28 7.92
N GLY A 239 5.30 -2.11 8.60
CA GLY A 239 5.49 -2.67 9.95
C GLY A 239 6.86 -3.25 10.23
N PHE A 240 7.61 -3.69 9.22
CA PHE A 240 8.94 -4.29 9.40
C PHE A 240 9.89 -3.34 10.14
N ASP A 241 10.00 -2.09 9.68
CA ASP A 241 10.82 -1.04 10.30
C ASP A 241 10.41 -0.71 11.74
N THR A 242 9.19 -1.09 12.15
CA THR A 242 8.67 -0.81 13.49
C THR A 242 8.97 -1.90 14.50
N LEU A 243 9.49 -3.06 14.07
CA LEU A 243 9.69 -4.23 14.93
C LEU A 243 10.77 -3.98 15.99
N GLU A 244 11.97 -3.58 15.59
CA GLU A 244 13.08 -3.25 16.49
C GLU A 244 12.77 -2.13 17.50
N PRO A 245 12.21 -0.96 17.08
CA PRO A 245 11.90 0.09 18.05
C PRO A 245 10.82 -0.35 19.04
N LYS A 246 9.81 -1.13 18.63
CA LYS A 246 8.81 -1.71 19.53
C LYS A 246 9.44 -2.71 20.50
N LEU A 247 10.43 -3.49 20.07
CA LEU A 247 11.15 -4.41 20.94
C LEU A 247 11.93 -3.66 22.03
N HIS A 248 12.64 -2.60 21.65
CA HIS A 248 13.35 -1.74 22.60
C HIS A 248 12.40 -1.05 23.58
N GLU A 249 11.25 -0.60 23.11
CA GLU A 249 10.18 -0.06 23.96
C GLU A 249 9.67 -1.10 24.97
N ALA A 250 9.41 -2.33 24.52
CA ALA A 250 8.98 -3.42 25.39
C ALA A 250 10.01 -3.71 26.49
N PHE A 251 11.32 -3.72 26.15
CA PHE A 251 12.38 -3.87 27.15
C PHE A 251 12.47 -2.69 28.13
N LYS A 252 12.19 -1.48 27.67
CA LYS A 252 12.13 -0.30 28.55
C LYS A 252 10.97 -0.41 29.55
N LEU A 253 9.80 -0.84 29.10
CA LEU A 253 8.64 -1.08 29.96
C LEU A 253 8.88 -2.22 30.97
N PHE A 254 9.53 -3.29 30.52
CA PHE A 254 9.96 -4.39 31.39
C PHE A 254 10.91 -3.89 32.49
N LYS A 255 11.97 -3.17 32.13
CA LYS A 255 12.92 -2.57 33.10
C LYS A 255 12.22 -1.57 34.05
N GLY A 256 11.16 -0.91 33.58
CA GLY A 256 10.32 -0.01 34.37
C GLY A 256 9.28 -0.71 35.27
N ASN A 257 9.29 -2.04 35.38
CA ASN A 257 8.33 -2.85 36.15
C ASN A 257 6.86 -2.67 35.71
N LYS A 258 6.62 -2.19 34.48
CA LYS A 258 5.29 -2.11 33.87
C LYS A 258 5.01 -3.37 33.04
N LEU A 259 4.84 -4.50 33.74
CA LEU A 259 4.83 -5.82 33.10
C LEU A 259 3.62 -6.04 32.18
N ALA A 260 2.44 -5.54 32.56
CA ALA A 260 1.23 -5.67 31.75
C ALA A 260 1.37 -4.92 30.41
N ASP A 261 1.87 -3.68 30.45
CA ASP A 261 2.13 -2.88 29.25
C ASP A 261 3.24 -3.49 28.38
N ALA A 262 4.27 -4.09 28.98
CA ALA A 262 5.29 -4.80 28.22
C ALA A 262 4.70 -5.99 27.44
N ILE A 263 3.80 -6.77 28.06
CA ILE A 263 3.12 -7.89 27.41
C ILE A 263 2.28 -7.41 26.21
N THR A 264 1.57 -6.28 26.33
CA THR A 264 0.77 -5.76 25.22
C THR A 264 1.64 -5.34 24.05
N VAL A 265 2.80 -4.71 24.29
CA VAL A 265 3.75 -4.36 23.23
C VAL A 265 4.36 -5.61 22.59
N PHE A 266 4.81 -6.60 23.37
CA PHE A 266 5.31 -7.87 22.80
C PHE A 266 4.26 -8.60 21.96
N ARG A 267 2.99 -8.59 22.38
CA ARG A 267 1.88 -9.14 21.58
C ARG A 267 1.66 -8.35 20.30
N SER A 268 1.75 -7.02 20.35
CA SER A 268 1.66 -6.18 19.15
C SER A 268 2.74 -6.53 18.12
N ILE A 269 3.97 -6.84 18.55
CA ILE A 269 5.04 -7.29 17.65
C ILE A 269 4.65 -8.60 16.94
N ILE A 270 4.12 -9.58 17.69
CA ILE A 270 3.65 -10.85 17.11
C ILE A 270 2.54 -10.59 16.08
N TYR A 271 1.58 -9.72 16.39
CA TYR A 271 0.49 -9.37 15.46
C TYR A 271 1.01 -8.70 14.19
N THR A 272 2.04 -7.85 14.30
CA THR A 272 2.72 -7.26 13.15
C THR A 272 3.34 -8.35 12.28
N ILE A 273 4.11 -9.27 12.87
CA ILE A 273 4.81 -10.36 12.14
C ILE A 273 3.81 -11.27 11.41
N VAL A 274 2.70 -11.64 12.06
CA VAL A 274 1.64 -12.49 11.48
C VAL A 274 1.01 -11.88 10.21
N THR A 275 1.06 -10.55 10.07
CA THR A 275 0.46 -9.80 8.97
C THR A 275 1.50 -9.07 8.12
N LEU A 276 2.77 -9.50 8.18
CA LEU A 276 3.87 -8.89 7.45
C LEU A 276 4.11 -9.61 6.11
N VAL A 277 4.72 -8.90 5.17
CA VAL A 277 5.35 -9.49 3.97
C VAL A 277 6.83 -9.20 4.04
N VAL A 278 7.63 -10.21 3.75
CA VAL A 278 9.09 -10.15 3.74
C VAL A 278 9.58 -10.73 2.42
N TYR A 279 10.67 -10.18 1.88
CA TYR A 279 11.19 -10.51 0.55
C TYR A 279 12.58 -11.17 0.60
N THR A 280 13.32 -11.00 1.70
CA THR A 280 14.66 -11.57 1.88
C THR A 280 14.67 -12.64 2.98
N GLU A 281 15.50 -13.66 2.81
CA GLU A 281 15.67 -14.73 3.82
C GLU A 281 16.28 -14.18 5.13
N GLU A 282 17.13 -13.16 5.03
CA GLU A 282 17.70 -12.49 6.20
C GLU A 282 16.61 -11.84 7.08
N ASP A 283 15.67 -11.15 6.45
CA ASP A 283 14.57 -10.50 7.16
C ASP A 283 13.57 -11.51 7.72
N GLU A 284 13.40 -12.66 7.06
CA GLU A 284 12.61 -13.77 7.59
C GLU A 284 13.25 -14.32 8.86
N SER A 285 14.55 -14.60 8.84
CA SER A 285 15.30 -15.09 10.00
C SER A 285 15.19 -14.12 11.18
N LYS A 286 15.34 -12.81 10.94
CA LYS A 286 15.12 -11.77 11.96
C LYS A 286 13.71 -11.84 12.55
N CYS A 287 12.68 -12.00 11.72
CA CYS A 287 11.30 -12.13 12.21
C CYS A 287 11.11 -13.38 13.09
N GLN A 288 11.72 -14.51 12.74
CA GLN A 288 11.67 -15.74 13.52
C GLN A 288 12.37 -15.58 14.88
N GLU A 289 13.55 -14.95 14.91
CA GLU A 289 14.26 -14.63 16.15
C GLU A 289 13.42 -13.72 17.07
N LEU A 290 12.84 -12.66 16.51
CA LEU A 290 11.97 -11.74 17.25
C LEU A 290 10.74 -12.45 17.82
N LEU A 291 10.13 -13.37 17.06
CA LEU A 291 8.99 -14.16 17.52
C LEU A 291 9.37 -15.03 18.72
N SER A 292 10.52 -15.70 18.66
CA SER A 292 11.07 -16.50 19.76
C SER A 292 11.27 -15.64 21.02
N ILE A 293 11.92 -14.49 20.88
CA ILE A 293 12.12 -13.53 21.98
C ILE A 293 10.78 -13.10 22.57
N CYS A 294 9.83 -12.64 21.75
CA CYS A 294 8.53 -12.16 22.23
C CYS A 294 7.77 -13.26 22.99
N LYS A 295 7.81 -14.50 22.51
CA LYS A 295 7.17 -15.66 23.17
C LYS A 295 7.74 -15.90 24.57
N GLU A 296 9.07 -15.97 24.70
CA GLU A 296 9.73 -16.23 25.98
C GLU A 296 9.45 -15.11 26.99
N TYR A 297 9.51 -13.85 26.55
CA TYR A 297 9.21 -12.71 27.42
C TYR A 297 7.74 -12.68 27.85
N ILE A 298 6.79 -12.92 26.93
CA ILE A 298 5.37 -12.97 27.30
C ILE A 298 5.12 -14.07 28.34
N LEU A 299 5.69 -15.25 28.15
CA LEU A 299 5.54 -16.38 29.08
C LEU A 299 6.13 -16.05 30.45
N GLY A 300 7.38 -15.57 30.50
CA GLY A 300 8.05 -15.21 31.75
C GLY A 300 7.32 -14.11 32.51
N LEU A 301 6.87 -13.05 31.82
CA LEU A 301 6.12 -11.95 32.42
C LEU A 301 4.73 -12.40 32.92
N SER A 302 4.07 -13.29 32.19
CA SER A 302 2.76 -13.82 32.58
C SER A 302 2.85 -14.67 33.85
N ILE A 303 3.90 -15.50 33.97
CA ILE A 303 4.16 -16.30 35.19
C ILE A 303 4.45 -15.38 36.37
N GLU A 304 5.30 -14.37 36.19
CA GLU A 304 5.63 -13.42 37.26
C GLU A 304 4.40 -12.62 37.72
N LEU A 305 3.53 -12.20 36.79
CA LEU A 305 2.26 -11.57 37.15
C LEU A 305 1.36 -12.54 37.91
N ALA A 306 1.20 -13.79 37.47
CA ALA A 306 0.38 -14.79 38.17
C ALA A 306 0.91 -15.05 39.59
N ARG A 307 2.24 -15.15 39.77
CA ARG A 307 2.87 -15.29 41.08
C ARG A 307 2.53 -14.14 42.02
N ARG A 308 2.54 -12.89 41.52
CA ARG A 308 2.18 -11.68 42.29
C ARG A 308 0.71 -11.61 42.65
N HIS A 309 -0.19 -12.21 41.85
CA HIS A 309 -1.62 -12.25 42.17
C HIS A 309 -1.95 -13.32 43.22
N CYS A 310 -1.16 -14.40 43.27
CA CYS A 310 -1.33 -15.47 44.25
C CYS A 310 -0.59 -15.24 45.58
N SER A 311 0.33 -14.27 45.64
CA SER A 311 1.07 -13.88 46.85
C SER A 311 0.35 -12.74 47.56
#